data_AF-A0A259H4A4-F1
#
_entry.id   AF-A0A259H4A4-F1
#
_cell.length_a   1.000
_cell.length_b   1.000
_cell.length_c   1.000
_cell.angle_alpha   90.00
_cell.angle_beta   90.00
_cell.angle_gamma   90.00
#
_symmetry.space_group_name_H-M   'P 1'
#
loop_
_entity.id
_entity.type
_entity.pdbx_description
1 polymer ?
#
loop_
_entity_poly.entity_id
_entity_poly.type
_entity_poly.pdbx_seq_one_letter_code
_entity_poly.pdbx_strand_id
1 'polypeptide(L)'
;MIEPDVWGIVWLSLKVSAVAVGVCLPLAFALAWALARGRFAGKVLLDAVVHLPLVLPPVVTGWLLLLAFGPQGPAGRWLEATLGVTFMFRWTGAALAAAVMALPLMVRAMRLSIEAVDLRLEA
;
A
#
# COMPACT_ATOMS: atom_id res chain seq x y z
N MET A 1 2.68 26.52 23.54
CA MET A 1 1.41 25.77 23.52
C MET A 1 1.18 25.33 22.10
N ILE A 2 0.91 24.05 21.86
CA ILE A 2 0.54 23.57 20.51
C ILE A 2 -0.84 24.16 20.18
N GLU A 3 -1.01 24.75 18.99
CA GLU A 3 -2.30 25.27 18.55
C GLU A 3 -3.38 24.17 18.55
N PRO A 4 -4.61 24.45 19.04
CA PRO A 4 -5.67 23.46 19.11
C PRO A 4 -5.93 22.69 17.80
N ASP A 5 -5.72 23.35 16.65
CA ASP A 5 -5.95 22.79 15.33
C ASP A 5 -4.94 21.70 14.93
N VAL A 6 -3.75 21.70 15.52
CA VAL A 6 -2.71 20.71 15.25
C VAL A 6 -3.16 19.30 15.66
N TRP A 7 -3.94 19.20 16.75
CA TRP A 7 -4.46 17.90 17.21
C TRP A 7 -5.39 17.25 16.18
N GLY A 8 -6.17 18.05 15.45
CA GLY A 8 -7.01 17.55 14.36
C GLY A 8 -6.19 16.95 13.22
N ILE A 9 -5.07 17.58 12.87
CA ILE A 9 -4.15 17.10 11.83
C ILE A 9 -3.48 15.80 12.28
N VAL A 10 -2.98 15.74 13.52
CA VAL A 10 -2.36 14.53 14.08
C VAL A 10 -3.34 13.36 14.07
N TRP A 11 -4.57 13.58 14.51
CA TRP A 11 -5.60 12.54 14.49
C TRP A 11 -5.92 12.07 13.08
N LEU A 12 -6.02 12.98 12.11
CA LEU A 12 -6.23 12.63 10.71
C LEU A 12 -5.07 11.79 10.16
N SER A 13 -3.83 12.19 10.42
CA SER A 13 -2.64 11.44 9.99
C SER A 13 -2.60 10.04 10.61
N LEU A 14 -2.90 9.90 11.90
CA LEU A 14 -2.99 8.60 12.59
C LEU A 14 -4.11 7.73 12.00
N LYS A 15 -5.28 8.30 11.74
CA LYS A 15 -6.40 7.59 11.11
C LYS A 15 -6.01 7.07 9.72
N VAL A 16 -5.40 7.93 8.91
CA VAL A 16 -4.95 7.61 7.55
C VAL A 16 -3.90 6.49 7.58
N SER A 17 -2.87 6.61 8.43
CA SER A 17 -1.80 5.61 8.51
C SER A 17 -2.28 4.29 9.09
N ALA A 18 -3.14 4.29 10.11
CA ALA A 18 -3.69 3.08 10.71
C ALA A 18 -4.52 2.28 9.70
N VAL A 19 -5.39 2.96 8.93
CA VAL A 19 -6.18 2.30 7.88
C VAL A 19 -5.28 1.81 6.75
N ALA A 20 -4.31 2.61 6.32
CA ALA A 20 -3.36 2.22 5.28
C ALA A 20 -2.59 0.95 5.67
N VAL A 21 -2.03 0.90 6.88
CA VAL A 21 -1.32 -0.28 7.40
C VAL A 21 -2.27 -1.45 7.54
N GLY A 22 -3.44 -1.28 8.16
CA GLY A 22 -4.38 -2.38 8.39
C GLY A 22 -4.83 -3.08 7.10
N VAL A 23 -5.09 -2.31 6.04
CA VAL A 23 -5.47 -2.86 4.72
C VAL A 23 -4.25 -3.45 3.99
N CYS A 24 -3.10 -2.79 4.08
CA CYS A 24 -1.91 -3.18 3.34
C CYS A 24 -1.19 -4.40 3.96
N LEU A 25 -1.29 -4.61 5.28
CA LEU A 25 -0.60 -5.65 6.03
C LEU A 25 -0.86 -7.09 5.52
N PRO A 26 -2.10 -7.55 5.32
CA PRO A 26 -2.35 -8.91 4.80
C PRO A 26 -1.81 -9.09 3.37
N LEU A 27 -1.95 -8.06 2.53
CA LEU A 27 -1.42 -8.04 1.16
C LEU A 27 0.11 -8.10 1.14
N ALA A 28 0.77 -7.25 1.94
CA ALA A 28 2.22 -7.22 2.05
C ALA A 28 2.76 -8.54 2.59
N PHE A 29 2.10 -9.13 3.58
CA PHE A 29 2.50 -10.42 4.13
C PHE A 29 2.40 -11.53 3.08
N ALA A 30 1.28 -11.62 2.35
CA ALA A 30 1.12 -12.61 1.28
C ALA A 30 2.18 -12.46 0.18
N LEU A 31 2.46 -11.22 -0.24
CA LEU A 31 3.50 -10.92 -1.22
C LEU A 31 4.91 -11.26 -0.69
N ALA A 32 5.22 -10.88 0.55
CA ALA A 32 6.50 -11.18 1.18
C ALA A 32 6.72 -12.69 1.31
N TRP A 33 5.68 -13.44 1.71
CA TRP A 33 5.72 -14.90 1.78
C TRP A 33 5.95 -15.53 0.40
N ALA A 34 5.19 -15.10 -0.60
CA ALA A 34 5.34 -15.58 -1.98
C ALA A 34 6.74 -15.26 -2.54
N LEU A 35 7.30 -14.09 -2.25
CA LEU A 35 8.65 -13.70 -2.68
C LEU A 35 9.75 -14.40 -1.87
N ALA A 36 9.56 -14.67 -0.58
CA ALA A 36 10.53 -15.36 0.24
C ALA A 36 10.61 -16.86 -0.08
N ARG A 37 9.47 -17.54 -0.16
CA ARG A 37 9.38 -19.02 -0.28
C ARG A 37 9.05 -19.51 -1.68
N GLY A 38 8.44 -18.68 -2.53
CA GLY A 38 8.03 -19.07 -3.88
C GLY A 38 9.19 -19.22 -4.85
N ARG A 39 9.14 -20.28 -5.67
CA ARG A 39 10.04 -20.57 -6.79
C ARG A 39 9.22 -20.65 -8.08
N PHE A 40 8.88 -19.50 -8.66
CA PHE A 40 8.09 -19.40 -9.90
C PHE A 40 8.73 -18.42 -10.89
N ALA A 41 8.51 -18.64 -12.20
CA ALA A 41 9.16 -17.86 -13.26
C ALA A 41 8.82 -16.35 -13.23
N GLY A 42 7.61 -16.00 -12.77
CA GLY A 42 7.15 -14.60 -12.65
C GLY A 42 7.66 -13.83 -11.43
N LYS A 43 8.54 -14.42 -10.61
CA LYS A 43 9.01 -13.83 -9.34
C LYS A 43 9.67 -12.47 -9.52
N VAL A 44 10.52 -12.33 -10.54
CA VAL A 44 11.23 -11.07 -10.85
C VAL A 44 10.24 -9.98 -11.24
N LEU A 45 9.23 -10.32 -12.04
CA LEU A 45 8.19 -9.37 -12.43
C LEU A 45 7.36 -8.92 -11.23
N LEU A 46 6.98 -9.85 -10.35
CA LEU A 46 6.26 -9.53 -9.12
C LEU A 46 7.09 -8.60 -8.22
N ASP A 47 8.37 -8.91 -8.02
CA ASP A 47 9.27 -8.10 -7.22
C ASP A 47 9.42 -6.68 -7.78
N ALA A 48 9.55 -6.55 -9.10
CA ALA A 48 9.60 -5.26 -9.79
C ALA A 48 8.30 -4.45 -9.63
N VAL A 49 7.14 -5.08 -9.79
CA VAL A 49 5.83 -4.42 -9.62
C VAL A 49 5.63 -3.94 -8.19
N VAL A 50 5.99 -4.77 -7.20
CA VAL A 50 5.88 -4.41 -5.78
C VAL A 50 6.76 -3.20 -5.44
N HIS A 51 7.99 -3.15 -5.95
CA HIS A 51 8.95 -2.08 -5.67
C HIS A 51 8.77 -0.84 -6.55
N LEU A 52 7.94 -0.90 -7.59
CA LEU A 52 7.69 0.19 -8.52
C LEU A 52 7.38 1.54 -7.85
N PRO A 53 6.54 1.62 -6.79
CA PRO A 53 6.21 2.89 -6.14
C PRO A 53 7.43 3.63 -5.54
N LEU A 54 8.49 2.92 -5.16
CA LEU A 54 9.71 3.53 -4.63
C LEU A 54 10.66 4.04 -5.72
N VAL A 55 10.58 3.46 -6.92
CA VAL A 55 11.43 3.85 -8.05
C VAL A 55 10.84 5.05 -8.80
N LEU A 56 9.50 5.14 -8.83
CA LEU A 56 8.81 6.26 -9.46
C LEU A 56 8.87 7.53 -8.60
N PRO A 57 8.94 8.73 -9.21
CA PRO A 57 8.77 9.98 -8.49
C PRO A 57 7.41 10.00 -7.77
N PRO A 58 7.31 10.50 -6.51
CA PRO A 58 6.06 10.47 -5.74
C PRO A 58 4.88 11.16 -6.45
N VAL A 59 5.17 12.22 -7.22
CA VAL A 59 4.18 12.95 -8.02
C VAL A 59 3.61 12.07 -9.14
N VAL A 60 4.44 11.26 -9.79
CA VAL A 60 4.02 10.33 -10.84
C VAL A 60 3.13 9.24 -10.24
N THR A 61 3.53 8.66 -9.11
CA THR A 61 2.70 7.68 -8.39
C THR A 61 1.35 8.27 -8.02
N GLY A 62 1.33 9.50 -7.47
CA GLY A 62 0.08 10.21 -7.18
C GLY A 62 -0.80 10.43 -8.41
N TRP A 63 -0.21 10.82 -9.54
CA TRP A 63 -0.93 11.01 -10.79
C TRP A 63 -1.51 9.70 -11.35
N LEU A 64 -0.76 8.60 -11.30
CA LEU A 64 -1.25 7.27 -11.68
C LEU A 64 -2.42 6.83 -10.80
N LEU A 65 -2.34 7.08 -9.48
CA LEU A 65 -3.45 6.81 -8.57
C LEU A 65 -4.68 7.67 -8.89
N LEU A 66 -4.50 8.94 -9.25
CA LEU A 66 -5.60 9.78 -9.70
C LEU A 66 -6.24 9.28 -11.00
N LEU A 67 -5.44 8.80 -11.96
CA LEU A 67 -5.97 8.21 -13.20
C LEU A 67 -6.72 6.90 -12.94
N ALA A 68 -6.25 6.08 -12.00
CA ALA A 68 -6.87 4.79 -11.69
C ALA A 68 -8.13 4.95 -10.82
N PHE A 69 -8.05 5.75 -9.76
CA PHE A 69 -9.06 5.88 -8.69
C PHE A 69 -9.85 7.20 -8.71
N GLY A 70 -9.58 8.09 -9.67
CA GLY A 70 -10.41 9.27 -9.91
C GLY A 70 -11.80 8.91 -10.43
N PRO A 71 -12.75 9.86 -10.50
CA PRO A 71 -14.14 9.62 -10.89
C PRO A 71 -14.27 9.03 -12.30
N GLN A 72 -13.33 9.36 -13.19
CA GLN A 72 -13.29 8.82 -14.54
C GLN A 72 -12.32 7.64 -14.68
N GLY A 73 -11.63 7.24 -13.61
CA GLY A 73 -10.71 6.11 -13.62
C GLY A 73 -11.43 4.76 -13.64
N PRO A 74 -10.81 3.70 -14.19
CA PRO A 74 -11.45 2.38 -14.27
C PRO A 74 -11.75 1.80 -12.89
N ALA A 75 -10.82 1.91 -11.93
CA ALA A 75 -11.03 1.41 -10.58
C ALA A 75 -11.96 2.33 -9.78
N GLY A 76 -11.83 3.65 -9.95
CA GLY A 76 -12.69 4.65 -9.31
C GLY A 76 -14.17 4.49 -9.70
N ARG A 77 -14.47 4.38 -11.00
CA ARG A 77 -15.84 4.15 -11.49
C ARG A 77 -16.42 2.85 -10.98
N TRP A 78 -15.64 1.77 -10.97
CA TRP A 78 -16.10 0.47 -10.49
C TRP A 78 -16.40 0.51 -8.98
N LEU A 79 -15.54 1.14 -8.17
CA LEU A 79 -15.75 1.30 -6.73
C LEU A 79 -16.96 2.20 -6.42
N GLU A 80 -17.17 3.25 -7.21
CA GLU A 80 -18.34 4.12 -7.08
C GLU A 80 -19.63 3.35 -7.43
N ALA A 81 -19.63 2.59 -8.53
CA ALA A 81 -20.80 1.84 -8.97
C ALA A 81 -21.16 0.66 -8.04
N THR A 82 -20.17 0.01 -7.43
CA THR A 82 -20.39 -1.19 -6.60
C THR A 82 -20.53 -0.88 -5.11
N LEU A 83 -19.73 0.06 -4.59
CA LEU A 83 -19.64 0.36 -3.16
C LEU A 83 -20.09 1.79 -2.82
N GLY A 84 -20.34 2.66 -3.81
CA GLY A 84 -20.64 4.07 -3.57
C GLY A 84 -19.47 4.86 -2.99
N VAL A 85 -18.23 4.36 -3.12
CA VAL A 85 -17.04 4.97 -2.51
C VAL A 85 -16.22 5.74 -3.53
N THR A 86 -15.93 6.99 -3.23
CA THR A 86 -15.01 7.85 -4.01
C THR A 86 -13.75 8.15 -3.19
N PHE A 87 -12.58 8.15 -3.85
CA PHE A 87 -11.30 8.43 -3.20
C PHE A 87 -10.82 9.88 -3.36
N MET A 88 -11.27 10.56 -4.43
CA MET A 88 -10.84 11.92 -4.75
C MET A 88 -11.26 12.91 -3.66
N PHE A 89 -10.33 13.78 -3.23
CA PHE A 89 -10.53 14.80 -2.20
C PHE A 89 -11.05 14.29 -0.84
N ARG A 90 -10.80 13.02 -0.51
CA ARG A 90 -11.18 12.40 0.77
C ARG A 90 -9.96 11.82 1.48
N TRP A 91 -10.08 11.68 2.80
CA TRP A 91 -9.05 11.03 3.63
C TRP A 91 -8.78 9.57 3.20
N THR A 92 -9.77 8.90 2.61
CA THR A 92 -9.63 7.55 2.04
C THR A 92 -8.63 7.51 0.88
N GLY A 93 -8.58 8.56 0.05
CA GLY A 93 -7.58 8.70 -1.00
C GLY A 93 -6.17 8.87 -0.45
N ALA A 94 -6.02 9.65 0.64
CA ALA A 94 -4.75 9.76 1.34
C ALA A 94 -4.31 8.42 1.95
N ALA A 95 -5.26 7.64 2.51
CA ALA A 95 -4.97 6.30 3.05
C ALA A 95 -4.55 5.32 1.96
N LEU A 96 -5.20 5.35 0.80
CA LEU A 96 -4.81 4.56 -0.37
C LEU A 96 -3.40 4.91 -0.85
N ALA A 97 -3.10 6.20 -1.02
CA ALA A 97 -1.78 6.64 -1.44
C ALA A 97 -0.70 6.25 -0.42
N ALA A 98 -0.97 6.42 0.87
CA ALA A 98 -0.09 5.99 1.94
C ALA A 98 0.16 4.47 1.91
N ALA A 99 -0.89 3.67 1.68
CA ALA A 99 -0.78 2.21 1.59
C ALA A 99 0.11 1.78 0.41
N VAL A 100 -0.07 2.40 -0.76
CA VAL A 100 0.72 2.11 -1.97
C VAL A 100 2.20 2.45 -1.77
N MET A 101 2.49 3.59 -1.14
CA MET A 101 3.87 3.99 -0.84
C MET A 101 4.52 3.13 0.26
N ALA A 102 3.74 2.69 1.24
CA ALA A 102 4.21 1.86 2.35
C ALA A 102 4.40 0.37 1.97
N LEU A 103 3.62 -0.15 1.02
CA LEU A 103 3.65 -1.53 0.56
C LEU A 103 5.06 -2.07 0.30
N PRO A 104 5.91 -1.46 -0.56
CA PRO A 104 7.24 -1.99 -0.86
C PRO A 104 8.16 -2.07 0.36
N LEU A 105 8.09 -1.07 1.24
CA LEU A 105 8.89 -1.05 2.47
C LEU A 105 8.46 -2.18 3.41
N MET A 106 7.14 -2.38 3.55
CA MET A 106 6.58 -3.41 4.41
C MET A 106 6.86 -4.81 3.88
N VAL A 107 6.71 -5.04 2.57
CA VAL A 107 7.06 -6.31 1.92
C VAL A 107 8.54 -6.63 2.12
N ARG A 108 9.43 -5.65 1.92
CA ARG A 108 10.87 -5.85 2.10
C ARG A 108 11.23 -6.24 3.52
N ALA A 109 10.68 -5.53 4.52
CA ALA A 109 10.92 -5.84 5.93
C ALA A 109 10.40 -7.24 6.30
N MET A 110 9.18 -7.58 5.89
CA MET A 110 8.58 -8.90 6.16
C MET A 110 9.36 -10.03 5.47
N ARG A 111 9.77 -9.83 4.22
CA ARG A 111 10.54 -10.82 3.45
C ARG A 111 11.87 -11.12 4.13
N LEU A 112 12.59 -10.10 4.58
CA LEU A 112 13.86 -10.29 5.31
C LEU A 112 13.65 -11.08 6.60
N SER A 113 12.57 -10.79 7.36
CA SER A 113 12.23 -11.55 8.56
C SER A 113 11.90 -13.00 8.27
N ILE A 114 11.15 -13.30 7.20
CA ILE A 114 10.81 -14.67 6.79
C ILE A 114 12.06 -15.42 6.32
N GLU A 115 12.90 -14.78 5.50
CA GLU A 115 14.14 -15.39 5.00
C GLU A 115 15.16 -15.67 6.12
N ALA A 116 15.11 -14.93 7.23
CA ALA A 116 15.96 -15.16 8.40
C ALA A 116 15.58 -16.39 9.23
N VAL A 117 14.35 -16.92 9.08
CA VAL A 117 13.91 -18.15 9.76
C VAL A 117 14.40 -19.37 8.98
N ASP A 118 15.06 -20.30 9.68
CA ASP A 118 15.50 -21.57 9.10
C ASP A 118 14.29 -22.38 8.61
N LEU A 119 14.34 -22.79 7.33
CA LEU A 119 13.33 -23.63 6.69
C LEU A 119 13.05 -24.93 7.46
N ARG A 120 14.04 -25.45 8.22
CA ARG A 120 13.87 -26.66 9.04
C ARG A 120 12.89 -26.49 10.20
N LEU A 121 12.61 -25.25 10.62
CA LEU A 121 11.63 -24.96 11.68
C LEU A 121 10.18 -24.87 11.13
N GLU A 122 10.01 -24.88 9.81
CA GLU A 122 8.70 -24.80 9.13
C GLU A 122 8.19 -26.19 8.68
N ALA A 123 8.99 -27.25 8.86
CA ALA A 123 8.74 -28.61 8.37
C ALA A 123 8.03 -29.52 9.39
#